data_AF-A0AAV9I3L1-F1
#
_entry.id   AF-A0AAV9I3L1-F1
#
_cell.length_a   1.000
_cell.length_b   1.000
_cell.length_c   1.000
_cell.angle_alpha   90.00
_cell.angle_beta   90.00
_cell.angle_gamma   90.00
#
_symmetry.space_group_name_H-M   'P 1'
#
loop_
_entity.id
_entity.type
_entity.pdbx_description
1 polymer ?
#
loop_
_entity_poly.entity_id
_entity_poly.type
_entity_poly.pdbx_seq_one_letter_code
_entity_poly.pdbx_strand_id
1 'polypeptide(L)'
;MVNAPSCSSLVFRFVEKYQRLHYRFYSDIASKSNKNPTNCVSSEPIFEYWTPPPNLKYPVRAVDPSTVTPSGWVPPQGGYENLPFRFYRSSAGKNLPVYLERKRKTITAVRRFRGDKEAIAEELAKVCPGAEVYHCAGSVAVVGDHRAAIQAWLLGLGF
;
A
#
# COMPACT_ATOMS: atom_id res chain seq x y z
N MET A 1 33.86 40.82 9.69
CA MET A 1 33.91 39.38 9.35
C MET A 1 32.85 38.69 10.18
N VAL A 2 31.74 38.30 9.55
CA VAL A 2 30.57 37.74 10.24
C VAL A 2 30.72 36.22 10.35
N ASN A 3 30.80 35.72 11.58
CA ASN A 3 30.83 34.29 11.89
C ASN A 3 29.39 33.76 11.99
N ALA A 4 29.07 32.74 11.20
CA ALA A 4 27.80 32.02 11.25
C ALA A 4 27.87 30.89 12.29
N PRO A 5 26.86 30.73 13.16
CA PRO A 5 26.77 29.54 14.01
C PRO A 5 26.09 28.36 13.28
N SER A 6 26.76 27.22 13.39
CA SER A 6 26.24 25.86 13.23
C SER A 6 24.96 25.65 14.07
N CYS A 7 23.89 25.15 13.45
CA CYS A 7 22.68 24.72 14.13
C CYS A 7 22.33 23.29 13.71
N SER A 8 22.88 22.34 14.47
CA SER A 8 22.41 20.96 14.54
C SER A 8 21.28 20.86 15.56
N SER A 9 20.38 19.89 15.34
CA SER A 9 19.19 19.53 16.13
C SER A 9 17.94 20.40 15.91
N LEU A 10 16.96 19.83 15.18
CA LEU A 10 15.52 19.81 15.53
C LEU A 10 14.65 19.27 14.37
N VAL A 11 14.72 17.98 14.06
CA VAL A 11 13.62 17.32 13.31
C VAL A 11 13.45 15.87 13.78
N PHE A 12 13.13 15.70 15.07
CA PHE A 12 12.82 14.39 15.63
C PHE A 12 11.63 14.47 16.58
N ARG A 13 10.54 15.16 16.18
CA ARG A 13 9.26 15.15 16.94
C ARG A 13 8.03 15.34 16.03
N PHE A 14 7.86 14.51 15.00
CA PHE A 14 6.60 14.51 14.24
C PHE A 14 6.13 13.15 13.68
N VAL A 15 6.84 12.05 13.95
CA VAL A 15 6.47 10.72 13.41
C VAL A 15 5.57 9.90 14.35
N GLU A 16 5.46 10.26 15.64
CA GLU A 16 4.85 9.37 16.65
C GLU A 16 3.32 9.40 16.76
N LYS A 17 2.59 10.37 16.19
CA LYS A 17 1.15 10.48 16.46
C LYS A 17 0.25 9.73 15.48
N TYR A 18 0.73 9.45 14.26
CA TYR A 18 -0.08 8.79 13.23
C TYR A 18 0.05 7.26 13.20
N GLN A 19 1.08 6.69 13.82
CA GLN A 19 1.20 5.24 14.03
C GLN A 19 0.37 4.74 15.24
N ARG A 20 -0.12 5.64 16.09
CA ARG A 20 -0.80 5.27 17.35
C ARG A 20 -2.32 5.10 17.22
N LEU A 21 -2.95 5.61 16.17
CA LEU A 21 -4.39 5.46 15.93
C LEU A 21 -4.76 4.19 15.16
N HIS A 22 -3.83 3.64 14.37
CA HIS A 22 -4.02 2.32 13.76
C HIS A 22 -3.77 1.16 14.74
N TYR A 23 -3.01 1.41 15.81
CA TYR A 23 -2.72 0.40 16.84
C TYR A 23 -3.74 0.33 17.98
N ARG A 24 -4.54 1.39 18.22
CA ARG A 24 -5.58 1.37 19.26
C ARG A 24 -6.85 0.63 18.86
N PHE A 25 -7.12 0.47 17.57
CA PHE A 25 -8.25 -0.35 17.14
C PHE A 25 -7.93 -1.86 17.18
N TYR A 26 -6.64 -2.22 17.28
CA TYR A 26 -6.19 -3.62 17.29
C TYR A 26 -6.16 -4.26 18.68
N SER A 27 -6.15 -3.48 19.77
CA SER A 27 -6.13 -4.03 21.13
C SER A 27 -7.49 -4.56 21.61
N ASP A 28 -8.59 -4.08 21.04
CA ASP A 28 -9.92 -4.39 21.56
C ASP A 28 -10.48 -5.72 21.01
N ILE A 29 -10.03 -6.13 19.82
CA ILE A 29 -10.43 -7.41 19.17
C ILE A 29 -9.71 -8.61 19.81
N ALA A 30 -8.51 -8.41 20.34
CA ALA A 30 -7.65 -9.47 20.87
C ALA A 30 -8.14 -10.14 22.18
N SER A 31 -9.29 -9.71 22.73
CA SER A 31 -9.82 -10.23 24.01
C SER A 31 -10.91 -11.30 23.87
N LYS A 32 -11.35 -11.66 22.65
CA LYS A 32 -12.39 -12.67 22.42
C LYS A 32 -11.97 -13.71 21.40
N SER A 33 -11.10 -14.64 21.81
CA SER A 33 -10.94 -15.91 21.10
C SER A 33 -10.62 -17.01 22.10
N ASN A 34 -11.66 -17.78 22.42
CA ASN A 34 -11.58 -18.99 23.23
C ASN A 34 -10.77 -20.05 22.47
N LYS A 35 -9.85 -20.73 23.15
CA LYS A 35 -8.92 -21.68 22.53
C LYS A 35 -9.65 -22.98 22.16
N ASN A 36 -9.47 -23.44 20.93
CA ASN A 36 -9.59 -24.85 20.58
C ASN A 36 -8.40 -25.24 19.69
N PRO A 37 -7.48 -26.12 20.13
CA PRO A 37 -6.30 -26.46 19.37
C PRO A 37 -6.59 -27.68 18.51
N THR A 38 -6.93 -27.47 17.24
CA THR A 38 -6.79 -28.44 16.14
C THR A 38 -7.37 -27.81 14.87
N ASN A 39 -6.53 -27.20 14.03
CA ASN A 39 -6.58 -27.45 12.60
C ASN A 39 -5.40 -26.83 11.87
N CYS A 40 -5.06 -27.48 10.77
CA CYS A 40 -3.98 -27.23 9.82
C CYS A 40 -3.83 -25.75 9.46
N VAL A 41 -2.60 -25.24 9.48
CA VAL A 41 -2.28 -23.85 9.11
C VAL A 41 -2.52 -23.69 7.60
N SER A 42 -3.75 -23.30 7.26
CA SER A 42 -4.12 -22.82 5.94
C SER A 42 -3.30 -21.57 5.63
N SER A 43 -2.73 -21.52 4.42
CA SER A 43 -2.01 -20.38 3.87
C SER A 43 -2.99 -19.23 3.61
N GLU A 44 -3.38 -18.53 4.66
CA GLU A 44 -4.16 -17.29 4.57
C GLU A 44 -3.27 -16.22 3.89
N PRO A 45 -3.72 -15.56 2.82
CA PRO A 45 -2.99 -14.44 2.26
C PRO A 45 -2.93 -13.32 3.32
N ILE A 46 -1.75 -12.71 3.47
CA ILE A 46 -1.45 -11.64 4.46
C ILE A 46 -2.44 -10.46 4.43
N PHE A 47 -3.22 -10.34 3.35
CA PHE A 47 -4.31 -9.39 3.23
C PHE A 47 -5.62 -10.06 3.62
N GLU A 48 -5.87 -10.17 4.93
CA GLU A 48 -7.12 -10.69 5.51
C GLU A 48 -8.39 -9.95 4.98
N TYR A 49 -8.24 -8.83 4.28
CA TYR A 49 -9.32 -7.93 3.86
C TYR A 49 -9.45 -7.69 2.35
N TRP A 50 -8.64 -8.32 1.49
CA TRP A 50 -8.74 -8.09 0.04
C TRP A 50 -8.63 -9.38 -0.76
N THR A 51 -9.71 -9.71 -1.45
CA THR A 51 -9.75 -10.78 -2.45
C THR A 51 -9.59 -10.16 -3.85
N PRO A 52 -8.64 -10.63 -4.68
CA PRO A 52 -8.46 -10.09 -6.01
C PRO A 52 -9.70 -10.30 -6.88
N PRO A 53 -10.17 -9.27 -7.60
CA PRO A 53 -11.30 -9.41 -8.49
C PRO A 53 -10.96 -10.35 -9.67
N PRO A 54 -11.93 -11.15 -10.15
CA PRO A 54 -11.69 -12.23 -11.11
C PRO A 54 -11.35 -11.74 -12.53
N ASN A 55 -11.58 -10.47 -12.85
CA ASN A 55 -11.45 -9.89 -14.19
C ASN A 55 -10.18 -9.01 -14.38
N LEU A 56 -9.17 -9.18 -13.53
CA LEU A 56 -7.87 -8.51 -13.68
C LEU A 56 -7.16 -9.00 -14.95
N LYS A 57 -6.59 -8.06 -15.71
CA LYS A 57 -5.81 -8.38 -16.92
C LYS A 57 -4.47 -8.98 -16.54
N TYR A 58 -3.89 -8.53 -15.44
CA TYR A 58 -2.59 -9.00 -14.95
C TYR A 58 -2.79 -9.85 -13.70
N PRO A 59 -2.32 -11.12 -13.69
CA PRO A 59 -2.50 -12.00 -12.56
C PRO A 59 -1.69 -11.52 -11.36
N VAL A 60 -2.29 -11.58 -10.18
CA VAL A 60 -1.63 -11.29 -8.91
C VAL A 60 -1.19 -12.58 -8.22
N ARG A 61 -0.03 -12.55 -7.57
CA ARG A 61 0.50 -13.64 -6.75
C ARG A 61 0.17 -13.40 -5.28
N ALA A 62 0.03 -14.49 -4.53
CA ALA A 62 -0.06 -14.41 -3.08
C ALA A 62 1.31 -13.99 -2.52
N VAL A 63 1.29 -13.09 -1.54
CA VAL A 63 2.50 -12.75 -0.79
C VAL A 63 2.75 -13.85 0.24
N ASP A 64 4.01 -14.28 0.39
CA ASP A 64 4.38 -15.25 1.42
C ASP A 64 4.42 -14.59 2.81
N PRO A 65 3.62 -15.06 3.79
CA PRO A 65 3.62 -14.56 5.17
C PRO A 65 5.00 -14.46 5.82
N SER A 66 5.93 -15.34 5.45
CA SER A 66 7.29 -15.36 6.02
C SER A 66 8.11 -14.10 5.68
N THR A 67 7.77 -13.42 4.58
CA THR A 67 8.51 -12.26 4.07
C THR A 67 8.06 -10.92 4.68
N VAL A 68 6.96 -10.94 5.43
CA VAL A 68 6.34 -9.75 6.01
C VAL A 68 7.04 -9.40 7.31
N THR A 69 7.55 -8.18 7.40
CA THR A 69 8.14 -7.69 8.65
C THR A 69 7.04 -7.36 9.66
N PRO A 70 7.36 -7.27 10.97
CA PRO A 70 6.39 -6.81 11.98
C PRO A 70 5.81 -5.42 11.70
N SER A 71 6.48 -4.59 10.90
CA SER A 71 5.99 -3.28 10.45
C SER A 71 4.99 -3.35 9.30
N GLY A 72 4.70 -4.54 8.76
CA GLY A 72 3.88 -4.75 7.58
C GLY A 72 4.60 -4.41 6.27
N TRP A 73 5.93 -4.25 6.29
CA TRP A 73 6.71 -4.05 5.08
C TRP A 73 7.03 -5.39 4.42
N VAL A 74 6.97 -5.41 3.09
CA VAL A 74 7.22 -6.60 2.28
C VAL A 74 8.25 -6.23 1.21
N PRO A 75 9.32 -7.00 0.99
CA PRO A 75 10.27 -6.73 -0.10
C PRO A 75 9.62 -6.93 -1.49
N PRO A 76 10.11 -6.25 -2.54
CA PRO A 76 9.60 -6.46 -3.89
C PRO A 76 9.90 -7.89 -4.36
N GLN A 77 8.91 -8.57 -4.94
CA GLN A 77 9.02 -9.97 -5.38
C GLN A 77 9.46 -10.11 -6.86
N GLY A 78 9.56 -9.01 -7.59
CA GLY A 78 9.92 -9.03 -9.01
C GLY A 78 8.75 -9.51 -9.88
N GLY A 79 9.02 -10.06 -11.07
CA GLY A 79 8.01 -10.65 -11.96
C GLY A 79 7.15 -9.64 -12.75
N TYR A 80 7.52 -8.37 -12.75
CA TYR A 80 6.84 -7.30 -13.46
C TYR A 80 7.46 -6.97 -14.85
N GLU A 81 8.38 -7.81 -15.35
CA GLU A 81 9.10 -7.54 -16.60
C GLU A 81 8.19 -7.50 -17.83
N ASN A 82 7.06 -8.22 -17.79
CA ASN A 82 6.09 -8.28 -18.88
C ASN A 82 4.92 -7.28 -18.74
N LEU A 83 4.94 -6.42 -17.71
CA LEU A 83 3.89 -5.44 -17.50
C LEU A 83 4.17 -4.17 -18.33
N PRO A 84 3.14 -3.52 -18.91
CA PRO A 84 3.32 -2.28 -19.67
C PRO A 84 3.61 -1.08 -18.76
N PHE A 85 3.62 -1.27 -17.45
CA PHE A 85 3.92 -0.25 -16.45
C PHE A 85 4.81 -0.78 -15.35
N ARG A 86 5.54 0.14 -14.71
CA ARG A 86 6.42 -0.15 -13.58
C ARG A 86 6.26 0.89 -12.48
N PHE A 87 6.10 0.44 -11.24
CA PHE A 87 6.08 1.30 -10.06
C PHE A 87 7.45 1.34 -9.37
N TYR A 88 7.79 2.50 -8.81
CA TYR A 88 9.02 2.72 -8.07
C TYR A 88 8.72 3.01 -6.60
N ARG A 89 9.31 2.20 -5.72
CA ARG A 89 9.27 2.41 -4.27
C ARG A 89 10.00 3.68 -3.84
N SER A 90 9.70 4.14 -2.63
CA SER A 90 10.34 5.34 -2.09
C SER A 90 11.83 5.17 -1.81
N SER A 91 12.63 6.22 -2.03
CA SER A 91 14.08 6.17 -1.83
C SER A 91 14.46 5.90 -0.37
N ALA A 92 13.86 6.64 0.57
CA ALA A 92 14.17 6.56 1.99
C ALA A 92 13.61 5.30 2.67
N GLY A 93 12.31 5.03 2.49
CA GLY A 93 11.61 3.97 3.22
C GLY A 93 11.28 2.73 2.40
N LYS A 94 11.61 2.70 1.10
CA LYS A 94 11.29 1.60 0.19
C LYS A 94 9.80 1.19 0.25
N ASN A 95 8.92 2.17 0.45
CA ASN A 95 7.49 2.00 0.57
C ASN A 95 6.81 2.10 -0.80
N LEU A 96 5.67 1.46 -0.96
CA LEU A 96 4.84 1.59 -2.15
C LEU A 96 4.37 3.04 -2.35
N PRO A 97 4.28 3.52 -3.60
CA PRO A 97 3.93 4.90 -3.91
C PRO A 97 2.42 5.16 -3.88
N VAL A 98 1.73 4.68 -2.84
CA VAL A 98 0.29 4.83 -2.63
C VAL A 98 0.06 5.85 -1.51
N TYR A 99 -0.60 6.96 -1.84
CA TYR A 99 -0.78 8.09 -0.95
C TYR A 99 -2.25 8.43 -0.79
N LEU A 100 -2.67 8.71 0.44
CA LEU A 100 -3.98 9.28 0.71
C LEU A 100 -3.88 10.79 0.70
N GLU A 101 -4.70 11.45 -0.11
CA GLU A 101 -4.89 12.89 -0.04
C GLU A 101 -6.28 13.18 0.51
N ARG A 102 -6.30 13.92 1.62
CA ARG A 102 -7.53 14.42 2.24
C ARG A 102 -7.58 15.93 2.00
N LYS A 103 -8.30 16.34 0.95
CA LYS A 103 -8.58 17.76 0.66
C LYS A 103 -10.09 17.99 0.83
N ARG A 104 -10.79 18.35 -0.26
CA ARG A 104 -12.27 18.45 -0.29
C ARG A 104 -12.95 17.09 -0.36
N LYS A 105 -12.32 16.15 -1.06
CA LYS A 105 -12.69 14.74 -1.12
C LYS A 105 -11.48 13.91 -0.69
N THR A 106 -11.74 12.74 -0.13
CA THR A 106 -10.70 11.76 0.15
C THR A 106 -10.38 11.03 -1.15
N ILE A 107 -9.11 11.02 -1.54
CA ILE A 107 -8.65 10.36 -2.77
C ILE A 107 -7.40 9.54 -2.46
N THR A 108 -7.28 8.39 -3.12
CA THR A 108 -6.09 7.56 -3.07
C THR A 108 -5.32 7.73 -4.38
N ALA A 109 -4.13 8.31 -4.31
CA ALA A 109 -3.28 8.58 -5.47
C ALA A 109 -2.12 7.60 -5.53
N VAL A 110 -1.97 6.92 -6.68
CA VAL A 110 -0.82 6.10 -7.01
C VAL A 110 0.15 6.92 -7.85
N ARG A 111 1.39 7.00 -7.40
CA ARG A 111 2.44 7.85 -7.99
C ARG A 111 3.64 7.02 -8.43
N ARG A 112 4.66 7.69 -8.96
CA ARG A 112 5.99 7.11 -9.23
C ARG A 112 5.91 5.86 -10.09
N PHE A 113 5.26 5.98 -11.25
CA PHE A 113 5.24 4.93 -12.25
C PHE A 113 5.83 5.41 -13.57
N ARG A 114 6.21 4.46 -14.41
CA ARG A 114 6.50 4.66 -15.84
C ARG A 114 5.70 3.65 -16.65
N GLY A 115 5.49 3.96 -17.93
CA GLY A 115 4.76 3.11 -18.86
C GLY A 115 3.33 3.57 -19.10
N ASP A 116 2.46 2.63 -19.48
CA ASP A 116 1.08 2.90 -19.89
C ASP A 116 0.19 3.29 -18.69
N LYS A 117 -0.26 4.54 -18.69
CA LYS A 117 -1.13 5.10 -17.65
C LYS A 117 -2.58 4.63 -17.78
N GLU A 118 -3.05 4.39 -19.00
CA GLU A 118 -4.42 3.95 -19.25
C GLU A 118 -4.60 2.53 -18.73
N ALA A 119 -3.62 1.64 -18.99
CA ALA A 119 -3.61 0.29 -18.42
C ALA A 119 -3.63 0.29 -16.88
N ILE A 120 -2.98 1.25 -16.22
CA ILE A 120 -3.03 1.39 -14.75
C ILE A 120 -4.44 1.80 -14.31
N ALA A 121 -5.05 2.78 -14.99
CA ALA A 121 -6.38 3.27 -14.62
C ALA A 121 -7.47 2.21 -14.81
N GLU A 122 -7.43 1.45 -15.91
CA GLU A 122 -8.33 0.33 -16.17
C GLU A 122 -8.25 -0.74 -15.09
N GLU A 123 -7.04 -1.12 -14.67
CA GLU A 123 -6.87 -2.13 -13.62
C GLU A 123 -7.29 -1.58 -12.24
N LEU A 124 -7.00 -0.32 -11.93
CA LEU A 124 -7.45 0.31 -10.68
C LEU A 124 -8.98 0.38 -10.59
N ALA A 125 -9.68 0.62 -11.70
CA ALA A 125 -11.14 0.59 -11.73
C ALA A 125 -11.71 -0.80 -11.39
N LYS A 126 -10.99 -1.87 -11.73
CA LYS A 126 -11.36 -3.24 -11.35
C LYS A 126 -11.03 -3.55 -9.90
N VAL A 127 -9.84 -3.14 -9.43
CA VAL A 127 -9.40 -3.33 -8.03
C VAL A 127 -10.32 -2.59 -7.05
N CYS A 128 -10.85 -1.44 -7.47
CA CYS A 128 -11.74 -0.59 -6.67
C CYS A 128 -13.11 -0.45 -7.37
N PRO A 129 -13.97 -1.49 -7.31
CA PRO A 129 -15.25 -1.48 -8.03
C PRO A 129 -16.15 -0.33 -7.53
N GLY A 130 -16.73 0.40 -8.48
CA GLY A 130 -17.64 1.53 -8.19
C GLY A 130 -16.95 2.83 -7.81
N ALA A 131 -15.61 2.87 -7.76
CA ALA A 131 -14.86 4.10 -7.52
C ALA A 131 -14.54 4.83 -8.83
N GLU A 132 -14.59 6.17 -8.79
CA GLU A 132 -14.17 7.00 -9.91
C GLU A 132 -12.64 7.06 -9.97
N VAL A 133 -12.08 6.70 -11.14
CA VAL A 133 -10.64 6.76 -11.42
C VAL A 133 -10.35 7.90 -12.39
N TYR A 134 -9.34 8.71 -12.11
CA TYR A 134 -8.99 9.83 -12.96
C TYR A 134 -7.48 10.07 -13.08
N HIS A 135 -7.13 10.70 -14.20
CA HIS A 135 -5.77 10.92 -14.65
C HIS A 135 -5.26 12.25 -14.09
N CYS A 136 -4.18 12.21 -13.31
CA CYS A 136 -3.50 13.40 -12.79
C CYS A 136 -2.10 13.55 -13.41
N ALA A 137 -1.52 14.75 -13.36
CA ALA A 137 -0.13 14.93 -13.77
C ALA A 137 0.81 14.10 -12.88
N GLY A 138 1.43 13.05 -13.44
CA GLY A 138 2.35 12.16 -12.72
C GLY A 138 1.70 11.18 -11.72
N SER A 139 0.37 11.06 -11.71
CA SER A 139 -0.34 10.11 -10.85
C SER A 139 -1.65 9.60 -11.47
N VAL A 140 -2.16 8.48 -10.95
CA VAL A 140 -3.53 8.02 -11.17
C VAL A 140 -4.23 8.05 -9.83
N ALA A 141 -5.41 8.65 -9.76
CA ALA A 141 -6.13 8.85 -8.51
C ALA A 141 -7.49 8.14 -8.55
N VAL A 142 -7.88 7.60 -7.40
CA VAL A 142 -9.16 6.93 -7.17
C VAL A 142 -9.89 7.67 -6.07
N VAL A 143 -11.16 8.00 -6.27
CA VAL A 143 -11.99 8.63 -5.25
C VAL A 143 -12.27 7.63 -4.12
N GLY A 144 -12.00 8.01 -2.87
CA GLY A 144 -12.15 7.15 -1.68
C GLY A 144 -10.82 6.77 -1.01
N ASP A 145 -10.88 6.13 0.17
CA ASP A 145 -9.73 5.50 0.82
C ASP A 145 -9.66 4.03 0.41
N HIS A 146 -8.87 3.75 -0.63
CA HIS A 146 -8.66 2.42 -1.18
C HIS A 146 -7.21 1.97 -1.04
N ARG A 147 -6.47 2.58 -0.10
CA ARG A 147 -5.04 2.31 0.09
C ARG A 147 -4.74 0.82 0.27
N ALA A 148 -5.53 0.16 1.09
CA ALA A 148 -5.32 -1.22 1.48
C ALA A 148 -5.45 -2.17 0.28
N ALA A 149 -6.52 -2.02 -0.52
CA ALA A 149 -6.74 -2.79 -1.74
C ALA A 149 -5.65 -2.54 -2.80
N ILE A 150 -5.29 -1.27 -3.01
CA ILE A 150 -4.27 -0.89 -4.01
C ILE A 150 -2.87 -1.38 -3.57
N GLN A 151 -2.55 -1.34 -2.28
CA GLN A 151 -1.31 -1.88 -1.75
C GLN A 151 -1.24 -3.40 -1.93
N ALA A 152 -2.32 -4.12 -1.60
CA ALA A 152 -2.41 -5.56 -1.81
C ALA A 152 -2.23 -5.94 -3.29
N TRP A 153 -2.87 -5.20 -4.20
CA TRP A 153 -2.70 -5.37 -5.65
C TRP A 153 -1.25 -5.16 -6.11
N LEU A 154 -0.61 -4.05 -5.70
CA LEU A 154 0.78 -3.76 -6.08
C LEU A 154 1.75 -4.82 -5.54
N LEU A 155 1.54 -5.30 -4.31
CA LEU A 155 2.36 -6.36 -3.73
C LEU A 155 2.14 -7.70 -4.44
N GLY A 156 0.90 -8.00 -4.84
CA GLY A 156 0.59 -9.20 -5.62
C GLY A 156 1.19 -9.18 -7.02
N LEU A 157 1.33 -8.00 -7.64
CA LEU A 157 2.10 -7.85 -8.89
C LEU A 157 3.62 -8.04 -8.67
N GLY A 158 4.10 -7.79 -7.44
CA GLY A 158 5.49 -7.98 -7.02
C GLY A 158 6.34 -6.71 -6.94
N PHE A 159 5.70 -5.53 -6.85
CA PHE A 159 6.36 -4.22 -6.75
C PHE A 159 6.85 -3.84 -5.35
#